data_AF-A0AAQ3JYS7-F1
#
_entry.id   AF-A0AAQ3JYS7-F1
#
_cell.length_a   1.000
_cell.length_b   1.000
_cell.length_c   1.000
_cell.angle_alpha   90.00
_cell.angle_beta   90.00
_cell.angle_gamma   90.00
#
_symmetry.space_group_name_H-M   'P 1'
#
loop_
_entity.id
_entity.type
_entity.pdbx_description
1 polymer ?
#
loop_
_entity_poly.entity_id
_entity_poly.type
_entity_poly.pdbx_seq_one_letter_code
_entity_poly.pdbx_strand_id
1 'polypeptide(L)'
;MGDAPAPSGAEDDEWEICNDNGFVYKRRRRLRPADAPPPPLAEDPEAELRRHRLDRRRRCLLHLRDRYRRELEQWERLSSSLLDLTAPPPSAASSSKSELPSSASPERSSGDAQQTLIDDLLSQVEAQEAMLRKLSDICDNAESLCREKEESLVESLMEMPIWGSPRSLLTSLTD
;
A
#
# COMPACT_ATOMS: atom_id res chain seq x y z
N MET A 1 17.80 -76.61 5.64
CA MET A 1 17.52 -75.26 5.12
C MET A 1 16.69 -74.55 6.16
N GLY A 2 17.28 -73.64 6.93
CA GLY A 2 16.61 -72.88 7.99
C GLY A 2 16.87 -71.40 7.76
N ASP A 3 15.78 -70.64 7.68
CA ASP A 3 15.66 -69.23 7.34
C ASP A 3 16.44 -68.30 8.29
N ALA A 4 16.96 -67.21 7.73
CA ALA A 4 17.53 -66.10 8.49
C ALA A 4 16.45 -65.02 8.71
N PRO A 5 16.23 -64.51 9.94
CA PRO A 5 15.38 -63.35 10.14
C PRO A 5 16.19 -62.06 9.92
N ALA A 6 15.62 -61.17 9.10
CA ALA A 6 16.10 -59.82 8.84
C ALA A 6 16.06 -58.93 10.09
N PRO A 7 17.03 -58.02 10.31
CA PRO A 7 16.89 -56.97 11.31
C PRO A 7 15.95 -55.87 10.81
N SER A 8 14.75 -55.91 11.38
CA SER A 8 13.78 -54.84 11.65
C SER A 8 14.19 -53.39 11.31
N GLY A 9 13.40 -52.76 10.44
CA GLY A 9 13.36 -51.31 10.20
C GLY A 9 12.78 -50.53 11.37
N ALA A 10 13.50 -50.47 12.50
CA ALA A 10 13.06 -49.78 13.71
C ALA A 10 13.64 -48.36 13.89
N GLU A 11 14.61 -47.95 13.06
CA GLU A 11 15.26 -46.63 13.21
C GLU A 11 14.62 -45.51 12.38
N ASP A 12 13.90 -45.84 11.30
CA ASP A 12 13.22 -44.83 10.45
C ASP A 12 11.95 -44.24 11.10
N ASP A 13 11.43 -44.90 12.14
CA ASP A 13 10.17 -44.52 12.80
C ASP A 13 10.35 -43.43 13.89
N GLU A 14 11.58 -43.03 14.18
CA GLU A 14 11.90 -42.09 15.26
C GLU A 14 11.82 -40.61 14.85
N TRP A 15 11.97 -40.31 13.55
CA TRP A 15 12.10 -38.94 13.07
C TRP A 15 10.86 -38.50 12.29
N GLU A 16 10.22 -37.42 12.73
CA GLU A 16 9.14 -36.79 11.98
C GLU A 16 9.66 -35.59 11.17
N ILE A 17 9.19 -35.47 9.94
CA ILE A 17 9.45 -34.32 9.08
C ILE A 17 8.42 -33.24 9.41
N CYS A 18 8.87 -32.06 9.81
CA CYS A 18 8.04 -30.91 10.15
C CYS A 18 8.27 -29.78 9.16
N ASN A 19 7.21 -29.04 8.85
CA ASN A 19 7.25 -27.86 8.00
C ASN A 19 6.69 -26.67 8.77
N ASP A 20 7.59 -25.78 9.18
CA ASP A 20 7.23 -24.53 9.84
C ASP A 20 7.54 -23.38 8.86
N ASN A 21 6.49 -22.73 8.34
CA ASN A 21 6.59 -21.57 7.45
C ASN A 21 7.44 -21.79 6.18
N GLY A 22 7.42 -23.00 5.61
CA GLY A 22 8.17 -23.34 4.39
C GLY A 22 9.59 -23.85 4.65
N PHE A 23 10.03 -23.90 5.91
CA PHE A 23 11.28 -24.56 6.29
C PHE A 23 10.99 -26.00 6.74
N VAL A 24 11.60 -26.96 6.03
CA VAL A 24 11.40 -28.39 6.28
C VAL A 24 12.58 -28.93 7.07
N TYR A 25 12.33 -29.50 8.26
CA TYR A 25 13.36 -30.08 9.12
C TYR A 25 12.90 -31.40 9.75
N LYS A 26 13.86 -32.20 10.22
CA LYS A 26 13.62 -33.46 10.93
C LYS A 26 13.72 -33.24 12.44
N ARG A 27 12.77 -33.74 13.22
CA ARG A 27 12.83 -33.73 14.70
C ARG A 27 12.41 -35.08 15.28
N ARG A 28 12.89 -35.41 16.49
CA ARG A 28 12.53 -36.67 17.17
C ARG A 28 11.03 -36.66 17.54
N ARG A 29 10.32 -37.72 17.16
CA ARG A 29 8.91 -37.94 17.44
C ARG A 29 8.72 -38.05 18.94
N ARG A 30 8.04 -37.07 19.56
CA ARG A 30 7.68 -37.19 20.98
C ARG A 30 6.54 -38.20 21.08
N LEU A 31 6.77 -39.32 21.76
CA LEU A 31 5.72 -40.30 22.08
C LEU A 31 4.63 -39.61 22.89
N ARG A 32 3.53 -39.23 22.23
CA ARG A 32 2.33 -38.73 22.90
C ARG A 32 1.64 -39.93 23.55
N PRO A 33 1.33 -39.93 24.85
CA PRO A 33 0.47 -40.95 25.44
C PRO A 33 -0.86 -40.96 24.69
N ALA A 34 -1.34 -42.16 24.33
CA ALA A 34 -2.45 -42.37 23.41
C ALA A 34 -3.81 -41.79 23.85
N ASP A 35 -3.92 -41.27 25.08
CA ASP A 35 -5.18 -40.77 25.67
C ASP A 35 -5.20 -39.25 25.94
N ALA A 36 -4.26 -38.48 25.38
CA ALA A 36 -4.33 -37.02 25.48
C ALA A 36 -5.33 -36.48 24.43
N PRO A 37 -6.42 -35.80 24.83
CA PRO A 37 -7.35 -35.21 23.88
C PRO A 37 -6.61 -34.22 22.97
N PRO A 38 -6.96 -34.15 21.67
CA PRO A 38 -6.34 -33.19 20.77
C PRO A 38 -6.49 -31.79 21.36
N PRO A 39 -5.44 -30.95 21.37
CA PRO A 39 -5.59 -29.57 21.78
C PRO A 39 -6.70 -28.96 20.90
N PRO A 40 -7.61 -28.15 21.48
CA PRO A 40 -8.62 -27.47 20.68
C PRO A 40 -7.89 -26.74 19.55
N LEU A 41 -8.42 -26.84 18.34
CA LEU A 41 -7.98 -26.05 17.18
C LEU A 41 -8.14 -24.58 17.56
N ALA A 42 -7.12 -24.01 18.21
CA ALA A 42 -7.03 -22.59 18.43
C ALA A 42 -6.97 -21.98 17.04
N GLU A 43 -8.01 -21.21 16.68
CA GLU A 43 -7.96 -20.38 15.47
C GLU A 43 -6.69 -19.56 15.56
N ASP A 44 -5.79 -19.78 14.60
CA ASP A 44 -4.48 -19.15 14.59
C ASP A 44 -4.69 -17.63 14.56
N PRO A 45 -4.30 -16.89 15.61
CA PRO A 45 -4.50 -15.44 15.67
C PRO A 45 -3.83 -14.73 14.49
N GLU A 46 -2.80 -15.34 13.91
CA GLU A 46 -2.14 -14.82 12.72
C GLU A 46 -3.02 -14.95 11.45
N ALA A 47 -3.81 -16.02 11.34
CA ALA A 47 -4.76 -16.21 10.25
C ALA A 47 -5.91 -15.18 10.28
N GLU A 48 -6.40 -14.83 11.47
CA GLU A 48 -7.42 -13.78 11.65
C GLU A 48 -6.90 -12.39 11.27
N LEU A 49 -5.70 -12.04 11.72
CA LEU A 49 -5.06 -10.76 11.36
C LEU A 49 -4.84 -10.65 9.84
N ARG A 50 -4.44 -11.74 9.18
CA ARG A 50 -4.31 -11.80 7.71
C ARG A 50 -5.65 -11.56 7.02
N ARG A 51 -6.74 -12.19 7.49
CA ARG A 51 -8.09 -11.97 6.96
C ARG A 51 -8.51 -10.51 7.08
N HIS A 52 -8.33 -9.91 8.26
CA HIS A 52 -8.64 -8.50 8.47
C HIS A 52 -7.84 -7.55 7.57
N ARG A 53 -6.56 -7.84 7.32
CA ARG A 53 -5.73 -7.05 6.39
C ARG A 53 -6.26 -7.12 4.96
N LEU A 54 -6.64 -8.32 4.50
CA LEU A 54 -7.22 -8.52 3.18
C LEU A 54 -8.56 -7.80 3.03
N ASP A 55 -9.42 -7.86 4.04
CA ASP A 55 -10.71 -7.18 4.02
C ASP A 55 -10.59 -5.66 4.00
N ARG A 56 -9.61 -5.10 4.74
CA ARG A 56 -9.29 -3.66 4.66
C ARG A 56 -8.83 -3.29 3.25
N ARG A 57 -7.89 -4.05 2.68
CA ARG A 57 -7.39 -3.80 1.32
C ARG A 57 -8.51 -3.88 0.29
N ARG A 58 -9.38 -4.89 0.37
CA ARG A 58 -10.53 -5.07 -0.52
C ARG A 58 -11.48 -3.87 -0.44
N ARG A 59 -11.82 -3.41 0.77
CA ARG A 59 -12.70 -2.25 0.96
C ARG A 59 -12.10 -0.97 0.35
N CYS A 60 -10.82 -0.71 0.58
CA CYS A 60 -10.14 0.44 -0.01
C CYS A 60 -10.16 0.40 -1.54
N LEU A 61 -9.88 -0.77 -2.14
CA LEU A 61 -9.90 -0.94 -3.60
C LEU A 61 -11.30 -0.74 -4.19
N LEU A 62 -12.34 -1.26 -3.54
CA LEU A 62 -13.73 -1.07 -3.97
C LEU A 62 -14.12 0.40 -3.89
N HIS A 63 -13.77 1.10 -2.81
CA HIS A 63 -14.02 2.52 -2.67
C HIS A 63 -13.32 3.34 -3.76
N LEU A 64 -12.06 3.00 -4.06
CA LEU A 64 -11.28 3.65 -5.11
C LEU A 64 -11.90 3.44 -6.49
N ARG A 65 -12.31 2.21 -6.81
CA ARG A 65 -13.05 1.89 -8.03
C ARG A 65 -14.33 2.71 -8.14
N ASP A 66 -15.12 2.77 -7.07
CA ASP A 66 -16.40 3.49 -7.08
C ASP A 66 -16.21 5.01 -7.17
N ARG A 67 -15.10 5.54 -6.67
CA ARG A 67 -14.68 6.93 -6.88
C ARG A 67 -14.36 7.18 -8.35
N TYR A 68 -13.44 6.41 -8.94
CA TYR A 68 -13.03 6.60 -10.34
C TYR A 68 -14.19 6.39 -11.31
N ARG A 69 -15.10 5.46 -11.04
CA ARG A 69 -16.31 5.29 -11.86
C ARG A 69 -17.16 6.57 -11.87
N ARG A 70 -17.38 7.18 -10.70
CA ARG A 70 -18.14 8.45 -10.61
C ARG A 70 -17.45 9.60 -11.34
N GLU A 71 -16.12 9.68 -11.21
CA GLU A 71 -15.33 10.67 -11.94
C GLU A 71 -15.48 10.45 -13.46
N LEU A 72 -15.33 9.22 -13.95
CA LEU A 72 -15.54 8.90 -15.38
C LEU A 72 -16.94 9.27 -15.86
N GLU A 73 -18.00 8.94 -15.12
CA GLU A 73 -19.37 9.33 -15.45
C GLU A 73 -19.53 10.86 -15.54
N GLN A 74 -18.85 11.61 -14.67
CA GLN A 74 -18.85 13.08 -14.74
C GLN A 74 -18.12 13.58 -15.99
N TRP A 75 -16.94 13.02 -16.30
CA TRP A 75 -16.20 13.35 -17.51
C TRP A 75 -17.00 13.04 -18.78
N GLU A 76 -17.72 11.92 -18.82
CA GLU A 76 -18.61 11.54 -19.93
C GLU A 76 -19.78 12.52 -20.10
N ARG A 77 -20.39 12.97 -18.99
CA ARG A 77 -21.47 13.98 -19.05
C ARG A 77 -20.95 15.33 -19.56
N LEU A 78 -19.80 15.78 -19.05
CA LEU A 78 -19.19 17.04 -19.48
C LEU A 78 -18.78 16.98 -20.95
N SER A 79 -18.18 15.89 -21.40
CA SER A 79 -17.79 15.73 -22.80
C SER A 79 -19.00 15.68 -23.73
N SER A 80 -20.07 14.98 -23.34
CA SER A 80 -21.35 14.97 -24.08
C SER A 80 -21.95 16.37 -24.18
N SER A 81 -21.99 17.11 -23.06
CA SER A 81 -22.50 18.49 -23.06
C SER A 81 -21.69 19.43 -23.94
N LEU A 82 -20.36 19.28 -23.99
CA LEU A 82 -19.51 20.06 -24.88
C LEU A 82 -19.78 19.72 -26.35
N LEU A 83 -20.00 18.44 -26.67
CA LEU A 83 -20.38 17.99 -28.02
C LEU A 83 -21.75 18.55 -28.42
N ASP A 84 -22.73 18.57 -27.52
CA ASP A 84 -24.05 19.15 -27.78
C ASP A 84 -23.98 20.66 -28.07
N LEU A 85 -23.10 21.39 -27.37
CA LEU A 85 -22.88 22.82 -27.60
C LEU A 85 -22.13 23.12 -28.90
N THR A 86 -21.31 22.17 -29.37
CA THR A 86 -20.59 22.28 -30.65
C THR A 86 -21.34 21.64 -31.81
N ALA A 87 -22.46 20.95 -31.55
CA ALA A 87 -23.30 20.37 -32.58
C ALA A 87 -23.92 21.50 -33.42
N PRO A 88 -23.74 21.50 -34.76
CA PRO A 88 -24.37 22.47 -35.62
C PRO A 88 -25.90 22.36 -35.49
N PRO A 89 -26.64 23.50 -35.49
CA PRO A 89 -28.09 23.46 -35.36
C PRO A 89 -28.68 22.58 -36.47
N PRO A 90 -29.70 21.75 -36.18
CA PRO A 90 -30.40 21.03 -37.24
C PRO A 90 -30.90 22.07 -38.23
N SER A 91 -30.44 21.94 -39.47
CA SER A 91 -30.85 22.76 -40.61
C SER A 91 -32.37 22.88 -40.63
N ALA A 92 -32.88 23.98 -40.07
CA ALA A 92 -34.26 24.39 -40.22
C ALA A 92 -34.36 24.97 -41.63
N ALA A 93 -34.74 24.10 -42.56
CA ALA A 93 -35.30 24.54 -43.81
C ALA A 93 -36.53 25.44 -43.52
N SER A 94 -36.50 26.64 -44.12
CA SER A 94 -37.58 27.63 -44.24
C SER A 94 -38.07 28.34 -42.96
N SER A 95 -37.78 29.63 -42.82
CA SER A 95 -38.70 30.68 -43.27
C SER A 95 -38.11 32.07 -43.03
N SER A 96 -38.56 33.02 -43.82
CA SER A 96 -38.02 34.34 -44.15
C SER A 96 -38.13 35.43 -43.08
N LYS A 97 -37.25 36.44 -43.23
CA LYS A 97 -37.39 37.88 -42.87
C LYS A 97 -37.49 38.24 -41.39
N SER A 98 -36.47 38.94 -40.85
CA SER A 98 -36.43 40.43 -40.79
C SER A 98 -35.29 40.93 -39.89
N GLU A 99 -34.56 41.94 -40.38
CA GLU A 99 -33.92 43.07 -39.66
C GLU A 99 -32.94 42.85 -38.48
N LEU A 100 -31.68 43.28 -38.71
CA LEU A 100 -30.66 43.66 -37.72
C LEU A 100 -30.98 45.05 -37.10
N PRO A 101 -30.25 45.52 -36.06
CA PRO A 101 -29.59 44.80 -34.96
C PRO A 101 -29.97 45.41 -33.59
N SER A 102 -30.39 44.61 -32.62
CA SER A 102 -30.57 45.09 -31.24
C SER A 102 -29.44 44.60 -30.35
N SER A 103 -28.66 45.59 -29.92
CA SER A 103 -27.67 45.54 -28.83
C SER A 103 -28.20 44.81 -27.60
N ALA A 104 -27.51 43.75 -27.19
CA ALA A 104 -27.28 43.39 -25.78
C ALA A 104 -26.32 42.20 -25.71
N SER A 105 -25.02 42.47 -25.61
CA SER A 105 -24.09 41.50 -25.06
C SER A 105 -24.36 41.34 -23.55
N PRO A 106 -24.59 40.13 -23.01
CA PRO A 106 -24.43 39.89 -21.59
C PRO A 106 -22.99 39.42 -21.33
N GLU A 107 -22.00 40.29 -21.58
CA GLU A 107 -20.63 40.04 -21.11
C GLU A 107 -20.47 40.53 -19.66
N ARG A 108 -21.28 40.00 -18.74
CA ARG A 108 -21.10 40.26 -17.29
C ARG A 108 -21.57 39.06 -16.48
N SER A 109 -20.88 37.93 -16.61
CA SER A 109 -20.98 36.83 -15.63
C SER A 109 -19.83 35.79 -15.70
N SER A 110 -18.82 35.96 -16.57
CA SER A 110 -17.76 34.96 -16.75
C SER A 110 -16.60 35.10 -15.74
N GLY A 111 -16.35 36.32 -15.24
CA GLY A 111 -15.23 36.58 -14.34
C GLY A 111 -15.39 35.94 -12.96
N ASP A 112 -16.62 35.87 -12.44
CA ASP A 112 -16.88 35.36 -11.09
C ASP A 112 -16.68 33.84 -11.01
N ALA A 113 -17.16 33.10 -12.02
CA ALA A 113 -16.97 31.65 -12.12
C ALA A 113 -15.50 31.26 -12.38
N GLN A 114 -14.75 32.09 -13.10
CA GLN A 114 -13.32 31.89 -13.31
C GLN A 114 -12.53 32.18 -12.04
N GLN A 115 -12.91 33.22 -11.29
CA GLN A 115 -12.29 33.57 -10.01
C GLN A 115 -12.49 32.45 -8.99
N THR A 116 -13.71 31.93 -8.84
CA THR A 116 -14.00 30.82 -7.92
C THR A 116 -13.24 29.55 -8.29
N LEU A 117 -13.08 29.25 -9.59
CA LEU A 117 -12.29 28.11 -10.05
C LEU A 117 -10.81 28.25 -9.68
N ILE A 118 -10.25 29.45 -9.82
CA ILE A 118 -8.86 29.74 -9.47
C ILE A 118 -8.66 29.61 -7.95
N ASP A 119 -9.59 30.14 -7.16
CA ASP A 119 -9.54 30.06 -5.70
C ASP A 119 -9.66 28.59 -5.22
N ASP A 120 -10.53 27.79 -5.84
CA ASP A 120 -10.65 26.36 -5.58
C ASP A 120 -9.34 25.61 -5.90
N LEU A 121 -8.73 25.89 -7.06
CA LEU A 121 -7.44 25.30 -7.44
C LEU A 121 -6.32 25.69 -6.47
N LEU A 122 -6.27 26.96 -6.05
CA LEU A 122 -5.32 27.42 -5.04
C LEU A 122 -5.49 26.68 -3.73
N SER A 123 -6.74 26.57 -3.24
CA SER A 123 -7.04 25.83 -2.00
C SER A 123 -6.61 24.36 -2.08
N GLN A 124 -6.76 23.73 -3.26
CA GLN A 124 -6.34 22.36 -3.49
C GLN A 124 -4.81 22.23 -3.46
N VAL A 125 -4.08 23.16 -4.07
CA VAL A 125 -2.61 23.17 -4.06
C VAL A 125 -2.08 23.41 -2.65
N GLU A 126 -2.66 24.33 -1.89
CA GLU A 126 -2.28 24.57 -0.49
C GLU A 126 -2.53 23.35 0.39
N ALA A 127 -3.66 22.66 0.20
CA ALA A 127 -3.95 21.41 0.91
C ALA A 127 -2.96 20.30 0.55
N GLN A 128 -2.58 20.18 -0.73
CA GLN A 128 -1.56 19.24 -1.19
C GLN A 128 -0.17 19.57 -0.63
N GLU A 129 0.21 20.84 -0.62
CA GLU A 129 1.46 21.29 -0.01
C GLU A 129 1.50 20.96 1.48
N ALA A 130 0.41 21.20 2.22
CA ALA A 130 0.32 20.85 3.63
C ALA A 130 0.46 19.34 3.87
N MET A 131 -0.08 18.50 2.98
CA MET A 131 0.13 17.04 3.04
C MET A 131 1.59 16.67 2.74
N LEU A 132 2.21 17.26 1.72
CA LEU A 132 3.60 17.00 1.37
C LEU A 132 4.55 17.40 2.49
N ARG A 133 4.33 18.56 3.13
CA ARG A 133 5.10 19.00 4.30
C ARG A 133 4.99 17.98 5.44
N LYS A 134 3.78 17.54 5.78
CA LYS A 134 3.58 16.51 6.80
C LYS A 134 4.27 15.19 6.47
N LEU A 135 4.27 14.78 5.20
CA LEU A 135 4.98 13.57 4.76
C LEU A 135 6.49 13.76 4.89
N SER A 136 7.02 14.94 4.53
CA SER A 136 8.44 15.28 4.73
C SER A 136 8.80 15.18 6.22
N ASP A 137 8.01 15.80 7.10
CA ASP A 137 8.26 15.76 8.55
C ASP A 137 8.30 14.33 9.09
N ILE A 138 7.42 13.44 8.58
CA ILE A 138 7.42 12.03 8.98
C ILE A 138 8.69 11.32 8.49
N CYS A 139 9.13 11.59 7.26
CA CYS A 139 10.38 11.04 6.74
C CYS A 139 11.58 11.53 7.54
N ASP A 140 11.67 12.84 7.83
CA ASP A 140 12.75 13.42 8.61
C ASP A 140 12.82 12.83 10.03
N ASN A 141 11.65 12.60 10.66
CA ASN A 141 11.55 11.92 11.95
C ASN A 141 11.96 10.44 11.88
N ALA A 142 11.60 9.74 10.81
CA ALA A 142 12.01 8.35 10.63
C ALA A 142 13.52 8.24 10.41
N GLU A 143 14.10 9.14 9.60
CA GLU A 143 15.53 9.21 9.36
C GLU A 143 16.31 9.54 10.63
N SER A 144 15.83 10.50 11.44
CA SER A 144 16.49 10.85 12.70
C SER A 144 16.49 9.69 13.69
N LEU A 145 15.37 8.98 13.82
CA LEU A 145 15.29 7.78 14.66
C LEU A 145 16.23 6.68 14.17
N CYS A 146 16.30 6.45 12.86
CA CYS A 146 17.21 5.47 12.27
C CYS A 146 18.68 5.84 12.54
N ARG A 147 19.06 7.12 12.34
CA ARG A 147 20.42 7.60 12.62
C ARG A 147 20.78 7.44 14.10
N GLU A 148 19.90 7.81 15.01
CA GLU A 148 20.13 7.64 16.46
C GLU A 148 20.36 6.16 16.83
N LYS A 149 19.58 5.25 16.24
CA LYS A 149 19.75 3.80 16.48
C LYS A 149 21.03 3.26 15.86
N GLU A 150 21.39 3.72 14.67
CA GLU A 150 22.64 3.34 14.02
C GLU A 150 23.84 3.82 14.84
N GLU A 151 23.86 5.09 15.24
CA GLU A 151 24.90 5.66 16.10
C GLU A 151 25.02 4.90 17.43
N SER A 152 23.90 4.59 18.09
CA SER A 152 23.89 3.81 19.33
C SER A 152 24.46 2.39 19.15
N LEU A 153 24.14 1.73 18.04
CA LEU A 153 24.70 0.41 17.73
C LEU A 153 26.20 0.48 17.42
N VAL A 154 26.62 1.49 16.67
CA VAL A 154 28.03 1.75 16.38
C VAL A 154 28.78 2.00 17.68
N GLU A 155 28.28 2.86 18.57
CA GLU A 155 28.89 3.10 19.88
C GLU A 155 29.01 1.82 20.70
N SER A 156 27.92 1.05 20.82
CA SER A 156 27.92 -0.23 21.53
C SER A 156 28.93 -1.23 20.96
N LEU A 157 29.07 -1.30 19.64
CA LEU A 157 30.03 -2.17 18.97
C LEU A 157 31.47 -1.72 19.26
N MET A 158 31.73 -0.42 19.24
CA MET A 158 33.05 0.16 19.47
C MET A 158 33.50 0.05 20.94
N GLU A 159 32.57 -0.08 21.88
CA GLU A 159 32.83 -0.30 23.30
C GLU A 159 33.07 -1.77 23.66
N MET A 160 32.87 -2.71 22.74
CA MET A 160 33.08 -4.12 23.01
C MET A 160 34.55 -4.41 23.36
N PRO A 161 34.84 -5.07 24.51
CA PRO A 161 36.21 -5.28 24.99
C PRO A 161 37.05 -6.22 24.11
N ILE A 162 36.40 -6.89 23.15
CA ILE A 162 37.03 -7.81 22.20
C ILE A 162 37.91 -7.05 21.19
N TRP A 163 37.62 -5.77 20.92
CA TRP A 163 38.19 -5.06 19.78
C TRP A 163 39.43 -4.20 20.08
N GLY A 164 39.94 -4.17 21.31
CA GLY A 164 41.06 -3.29 21.66
C GLY A 164 40.73 -1.82 21.38
N SER A 165 41.43 -1.18 20.44
CA SER A 165 41.04 0.14 19.89
C SER A 165 40.47 -0.04 18.47
N PRO A 166 39.16 -0.31 18.31
CA PRO A 166 38.56 -0.52 17.00
C PRO A 166 38.68 0.71 16.08
N ARG A 167 38.74 1.93 16.65
CA ARG A 167 38.99 3.16 15.87
C ARG A 167 40.36 3.14 15.19
N SER A 168 41.39 2.62 15.86
CA SER A 168 42.74 2.48 15.28
C SER A 168 42.80 1.42 14.19
N LEU A 169 41.99 0.36 14.29
CA LEU A 169 41.90 -0.67 13.26
C LEU A 169 41.24 -0.13 12.00
N LEU A 170 40.14 0.62 12.15
CA LEU A 170 39.44 1.25 11.02
C LEU A 170 40.36 2.22 10.26
N THR A 171 41.08 3.09 10.97
CA THR A 171 42.01 4.03 10.34
C THR A 171 43.14 3.34 9.57
N SER A 172 43.63 2.19 10.06
CA SER A 172 44.70 1.42 9.41
C SER A 172 44.24 0.62 8.19
N LEU A 173 42.93 0.42 8.00
CA LEU A 173 42.35 -0.28 6.85
C LEU A 173 41.94 0.68 5.73
N THR A 174 41.78 1.96 6.04
CA THR A 174 41.40 3.00 5.09
C THR A 174 42.59 3.74 4.46
N ASP A 175 43.81 3.45 4.90
CA ASP A 175 45.09 3.96 4.35
C ASP A 175 45.70 2.99 3.31
#